data_AF-A0A141RA35-F1
#
_entry.id   AF-A0A141RA35-F1
#
_cell.length_a   1.000
_cell.length_b   1.000
_cell.length_c   1.000
_cell.angle_alpha   90.00
_cell.angle_beta   90.00
_cell.angle_gamma   90.00
#
_symmetry.space_group_name_H-M   'P 1'
#
loop_
_entity.id
_entity.type
_entity.pdbx_description
1 polymer ?
#
loop_
_entity_poly.entity_id
_entity_poly.type
_entity_poly.pdbx_seq_one_letter_code
_entity_poly.pdbx_strand_id
1 'polypeptide(L)'
;MKKIHVSAILILLVVMSSCAGLILNFKNSQLMSIQKGMTQQEVKAILGKPNYRRFDGAMEEWEYRGYLSKAGHSVICVNFIDNRVVGLDSFRDGAPTAPPAPSFSLGIGGTVTASDIAPACDYRAMRNDEFARFLNDVKSKTFDSDRTDFIEKATRST
;
A
#
# COMPACT_ATOMS: atom_id res chain seq x y z
N MET A 1 -11.64 51.70 21.28
CA MET A 1 -12.49 50.49 21.16
C MET A 1 -12.50 49.90 19.75
N LYS A 2 -12.82 50.66 18.69
CA LYS A 2 -12.88 50.15 17.29
C LYS A 2 -11.62 49.40 16.79
N LYS A 3 -10.42 49.88 17.11
CA LYS A 3 -9.14 49.28 16.67
C LYS A 3 -8.83 47.92 17.33
N ILE A 4 -9.30 47.72 18.56
CA ILE A 4 -9.08 46.51 19.35
C ILE A 4 -9.97 45.38 18.82
N HIS A 5 -11.21 45.72 18.43
CA HIS A 5 -12.12 44.77 17.77
C HIS A 5 -11.61 44.32 16.40
N VAL A 6 -11.05 45.23 15.61
CA VAL A 6 -10.48 44.87 14.29
C VAL A 6 -9.29 43.92 14.44
N SER A 7 -8.40 44.17 15.41
CA SER A 7 -7.27 43.27 15.69
C SER A 7 -7.72 41.89 16.19
N ALA A 8 -8.74 41.84 17.05
CA ALA A 8 -9.27 40.57 17.57
C ALA A 8 -9.93 39.72 16.47
N ILE A 9 -10.65 40.35 15.54
CA ILE A 9 -11.25 39.68 14.39
C ILE A 9 -10.17 39.12 13.45
N LEU A 10 -9.09 39.88 13.22
CA LEU A 10 -7.99 39.43 12.37
C LEU A 10 -7.28 38.20 12.94
N ILE A 11 -7.04 38.19 14.26
CA ILE A 11 -6.41 37.06 14.96
C ILE A 11 -7.34 35.84 14.93
N LEU A 12 -8.65 36.02 15.13
CA LEU A 12 -9.63 34.93 15.06
C LEU A 12 -9.67 34.29 13.66
N LEU A 13 -9.57 35.08 12.59
CA LEU A 13 -9.53 34.59 11.21
C LEU A 13 -8.26 33.75 10.93
N VAL A 14 -7.12 34.15 11.49
CA VAL A 14 -5.86 33.40 11.35
C VAL A 14 -5.93 32.06 12.10
N VAL A 15 -6.48 32.06 13.32
CA VAL A 15 -6.61 30.84 14.15
C VAL A 15 -7.62 29.85 13.54
N MET A 16 -8.70 30.33 12.93
CA MET A 16 -9.71 29.47 12.26
C MET A 16 -9.21 28.85 10.94
N SER A 17 -8.09 29.33 10.38
CA SER A 17 -7.51 28.74 9.16
C SER A 17 -6.74 27.43 9.41
N SER A 18 -6.46 27.07 10.67
CA SER A 18 -5.53 25.99 11.00
C SER A 18 -6.17 24.63 11.34
N CYS A 19 -7.49 24.46 11.24
CA CYS A 19 -8.15 23.18 11.55
C CYS A 19 -8.94 22.63 10.36
N ALA A 20 -8.26 22.42 9.23
CA ALA A 20 -8.76 21.54 8.17
C ALA A 20 -8.26 20.11 8.43
N GLY A 21 -8.60 19.54 9.59
CA GLY A 21 -8.60 18.09 9.78
C GLY A 21 -9.74 17.49 8.98
N LEU A 22 -9.64 17.60 7.66
CA LEU A 22 -10.69 17.19 6.73
C LEU A 22 -10.81 15.68 6.82
N ILE A 23 -12.02 15.22 7.09
CA ILE A 23 -12.43 13.85 6.79
C ILE A 23 -12.09 13.61 5.32
N LEU A 24 -11.04 12.83 5.06
CA LEU A 24 -10.57 12.52 3.70
C LEU A 24 -11.64 11.65 3.03
N ASN A 25 -12.43 12.29 2.17
CA ASN A 25 -13.35 11.61 1.26
C ASN A 25 -12.65 11.55 -0.10
N PHE A 26 -12.18 10.37 -0.48
CA PHE A 26 -11.57 10.15 -1.78
C PHE A 26 -12.66 10.01 -2.83
N LYS A 27 -12.50 10.67 -3.97
CA LYS A 27 -13.35 10.42 -5.13
C LYS A 27 -12.82 9.22 -5.89
N ASN A 28 -13.72 8.37 -6.37
CA ASN A 28 -13.36 7.26 -7.24
C ASN A 28 -12.55 7.73 -8.47
N SER A 29 -12.88 8.90 -9.03
CA SER A 29 -12.12 9.51 -10.12
C SER A 29 -10.68 9.87 -9.76
N GLN A 30 -10.39 10.25 -8.50
CA GLN A 30 -9.02 10.51 -8.04
C GLN A 30 -8.22 9.20 -8.02
N LEU A 31 -8.81 8.15 -7.46
CA LEU A 31 -8.16 6.84 -7.42
C LEU A 31 -7.85 6.32 -8.84
N MET A 32 -8.85 6.35 -9.73
CA MET A 32 -8.70 5.91 -11.12
C MET A 32 -7.74 6.77 -11.96
N SER A 33 -7.41 7.98 -11.50
CA SER A 33 -6.44 8.83 -12.17
C SER A 33 -4.99 8.44 -11.87
N ILE A 34 -4.74 7.68 -10.80
CA ILE A 34 -3.39 7.22 -10.46
C ILE A 34 -3.00 6.09 -11.39
N GLN A 35 -1.86 6.25 -12.06
CA GLN A 35 -1.35 5.28 -13.02
C GLN A 35 0.05 4.83 -12.64
N LYS A 36 0.39 3.63 -13.08
CA LYS A 36 1.76 3.11 -13.00
C LYS A 36 2.75 4.09 -13.63
N GLY A 37 3.88 4.32 -12.96
CA GLY A 37 4.94 5.22 -13.41
C GLY A 37 4.85 6.66 -12.89
N MET A 38 3.69 7.07 -12.35
CA MET A 38 3.53 8.38 -11.70
C MET A 38 4.54 8.57 -10.56
N THR A 39 4.96 9.80 -10.36
CA THR A 39 5.86 10.18 -9.27
C THR A 39 5.12 10.33 -7.95
N GLN A 40 5.83 10.23 -6.84
CA GLN A 40 5.27 10.53 -5.51
C GLN A 40 4.63 11.92 -5.42
N GLN A 41 5.19 12.91 -6.12
CA GLN A 41 4.67 14.27 -6.16
C GLN A 41 3.31 14.33 -6.88
N GLU A 42 3.17 13.64 -8.00
CA GLU A 42 1.89 13.53 -8.72
C GLU A 42 0.84 12.82 -7.86
N VAL A 43 1.21 11.74 -7.18
CA VAL A 43 0.30 11.04 -6.26
C VAL A 43 -0.12 11.94 -5.09
N LYS A 44 0.81 12.71 -4.49
CA LYS A 44 0.46 13.70 -3.45
C LYS A 44 -0.45 14.80 -3.95
N ALA A 45 -0.32 15.22 -5.20
CA ALA A 45 -1.22 16.21 -5.78
C ALA A 45 -2.66 15.66 -5.91
N ILE A 46 -2.81 14.35 -6.10
CA ILE A 46 -4.11 13.69 -6.26
C ILE A 46 -4.73 13.30 -4.92
N LEU A 47 -3.97 12.62 -4.05
CA LEU A 47 -4.47 12.03 -2.79
C LEU A 47 -4.10 12.83 -1.54
N GLY A 48 -3.20 13.80 -1.65
CA GLY A 48 -2.68 14.55 -0.51
C GLY A 48 -1.63 13.77 0.27
N LYS A 49 -1.51 14.12 1.56
CA LYS A 49 -0.55 13.50 2.49
C LYS A 49 -1.05 12.11 2.90
N PRO A 50 -0.20 11.06 2.86
CA PRO A 50 -0.59 9.72 3.32
C PRO A 50 -0.79 9.68 4.83
N ASN A 51 -1.62 8.74 5.28
CA ASN A 51 -1.85 8.47 6.70
C ASN A 51 -0.67 7.70 7.31
N TYR A 52 -0.18 6.69 6.60
CA TYR A 52 1.00 5.91 6.99
C TYR A 52 1.97 5.78 5.82
N ARG A 53 3.25 5.59 6.15
CA ARG A 53 4.34 5.46 5.20
C ARG A 53 5.29 4.38 5.71
N ARG A 54 5.66 3.45 4.83
CA ARG A 54 6.57 2.34 5.09
C ARG A 54 7.63 2.33 3.98
N PHE A 55 8.87 1.97 4.30
CA PHE A 55 9.93 1.87 3.29
C PHE A 55 10.87 0.71 3.64
N ASP A 56 11.29 -0.02 2.60
CA ASP A 56 12.30 -1.07 2.68
C ASP A 56 13.19 -1.01 1.43
N GLY A 57 14.46 -0.65 1.63
CA GLY A 57 15.41 -0.45 0.54
C GLY A 57 14.93 0.58 -0.48
N ALA A 58 14.75 0.14 -1.74
CA ALA A 58 14.29 0.98 -2.84
C ALA A 58 12.75 1.04 -2.96
N MET A 59 12.03 0.24 -2.17
CA MET A 59 10.58 0.17 -2.16
C MET A 59 10.02 1.06 -1.07
N GLU A 60 8.96 1.78 -1.40
CA GLU A 60 8.25 2.64 -0.47
C GLU A 60 6.75 2.47 -0.68
N GLU A 61 5.99 2.39 0.40
CA GLU A 61 4.54 2.26 0.36
C GLU A 61 3.88 3.37 1.17
N TRP A 62 2.83 3.95 0.58
CA TRP A 62 1.96 4.92 1.23
C TRP A 62 0.55 4.36 1.40
N GLU A 63 0.05 4.44 2.63
CA GLU A 63 -1.32 4.06 2.97
C GLU A 63 -2.17 5.29 3.20
N TYR A 64 -3.35 5.30 2.59
CA TYR A 64 -4.38 6.30 2.76
C TYR A 64 -5.64 5.66 3.34
N ARG A 65 -6.20 6.26 4.38
CA ARG A 65 -7.46 5.86 5.02
C ARG A 65 -8.48 6.97 4.90
N GLY A 66 -9.66 6.61 4.41
CA GLY A 66 -10.75 7.57 4.21
C GLY A 66 -11.99 6.90 3.65
N TYR A 67 -12.96 7.69 3.20
CA TYR A 67 -14.16 7.16 2.56
C TYR A 67 -14.01 7.28 1.03
N LEU A 68 -13.94 6.16 0.32
CA LEU A 68 -13.96 6.14 -1.15
C LEU A 68 -15.40 6.09 -1.70
N SER A 69 -16.34 5.60 -0.89
CA SER A 69 -17.76 5.51 -1.24
C SER A 69 -18.64 5.56 0.01
N LYS A 70 -19.97 5.63 -0.18
CA LYS A 70 -20.94 5.50 0.93
C LYS A 70 -20.88 4.14 1.64
N ALA A 71 -20.14 3.17 1.11
CA ALA A 71 -20.06 1.82 1.64
C ALA A 71 -19.10 1.65 2.84
N GLY A 72 -18.45 2.73 3.29
CA GLY A 72 -17.64 2.75 4.52
C GLY A 72 -16.19 3.17 4.30
N HIS A 73 -15.38 3.00 5.36
CA HIS A 73 -13.95 3.28 5.31
C HIS A 73 -13.26 2.39 4.28
N SER A 74 -12.30 2.96 3.58
CA SER A 74 -11.50 2.33 2.55
C SER A 74 -10.03 2.60 2.83
N VAL A 75 -9.21 1.62 2.50
CA VAL A 75 -7.75 1.69 2.55
C VAL A 75 -7.26 1.69 1.11
N ILE A 76 -6.34 2.59 0.80
CA ILE A 76 -5.64 2.65 -0.48
C ILE A 76 -4.14 2.55 -0.19
N CYS A 77 -3.48 1.56 -0.76
CA CYS A 77 -2.03 1.36 -0.64
C CYS A 77 -1.38 1.62 -2.01
N VAL A 78 -0.40 2.54 -2.05
CA VAL A 78 0.33 2.91 -3.25
C VAL A 78 1.79 2.54 -3.07
N ASN A 79 2.28 1.67 -3.94
CA ASN A 79 3.65 1.15 -3.92
C ASN A 79 4.53 1.91 -4.90
N PHE A 80 5.72 2.29 -4.45
CA PHE A 80 6.73 3.02 -5.20
C PHE A 80 8.04 2.25 -5.24
N ILE A 81 8.72 2.29 -6.38
CA ILE A 81 10.13 1.94 -6.52
C ILE A 81 10.79 3.09 -7.30
N ASP A 82 11.97 3.54 -6.86
CA ASP A 82 12.70 4.65 -7.48
C ASP A 82 11.81 5.90 -7.69
N ASN A 83 11.01 6.23 -6.67
CA ASN A 83 10.07 7.35 -6.67
C ASN A 83 8.92 7.25 -7.70
N ARG A 84 8.64 6.06 -8.26
CA ARG A 84 7.57 5.83 -9.24
C ARG A 84 6.58 4.78 -8.80
N VAL A 85 5.30 5.00 -9.08
CA VAL A 85 4.22 4.05 -8.79
C VAL A 85 4.47 2.75 -9.54
N VAL A 86 4.54 1.64 -8.80
CA VAL A 86 4.66 0.29 -9.35
C VAL A 86 3.43 -0.57 -9.07
N GLY A 87 2.64 -0.24 -8.06
CA GLY A 87 1.43 -0.95 -7.67
C GLY A 87 0.46 -0.04 -6.92
N LEU A 88 -0.83 -0.38 -6.99
CA LEU A 88 -1.90 0.32 -6.28
C LEU A 88 -3.01 -0.68 -5.95
N ASP A 89 -3.40 -0.71 -4.68
CA ASP A 89 -4.51 -1.51 -4.18
C ASP A 89 -5.52 -0.63 -3.46
N SER A 90 -6.80 -0.97 -3.58
CA SER A 90 -7.87 -0.29 -2.85
C SER A 90 -8.93 -1.29 -2.40
N PHE A 91 -9.24 -1.28 -1.11
CA PHE A 91 -10.21 -2.20 -0.52
C PHE A 91 -10.98 -1.53 0.62
N ARG A 92 -12.12 -2.12 1.00
CA ARG A 92 -12.87 -1.66 2.18
C ARG A 92 -12.05 -2.00 3.43
N ASP A 93 -12.00 -1.09 4.39
CA ASP A 93 -11.34 -1.34 5.68
C ASP A 93 -12.01 -2.55 6.37
N GLY A 94 -11.20 -3.52 6.79
CA GLY A 94 -11.66 -4.81 7.32
C GLY A 94 -12.15 -5.84 6.28
N ALA A 95 -12.05 -5.56 4.97
CA ALA A 95 -12.26 -6.60 3.96
C ALA A 95 -11.12 -7.63 3.96
N PRO A 96 -11.40 -8.92 3.67
CA PRO A 96 -10.34 -9.89 3.41
C PRO A 96 -9.46 -9.39 2.25
N THR A 97 -8.19 -9.13 2.53
CA THR A 97 -7.26 -8.47 1.61
C THR A 97 -6.57 -9.38 0.62
N ALA A 98 -6.82 -10.69 0.69
CA ALA A 98 -6.39 -11.63 -0.33
C ALA A 98 -7.59 -11.97 -1.23
N PRO A 99 -7.47 -11.98 -2.57
CA PRO A 99 -8.38 -12.80 -3.36
C PRO A 99 -8.35 -14.21 -2.76
N PRO A 100 -9.49 -14.91 -2.63
CA PRO A 100 -9.48 -16.28 -2.17
C PRO A 100 -8.46 -17.03 -3.02
N ALA A 101 -7.36 -17.46 -2.41
CA ALA A 101 -6.32 -18.18 -3.11
C ALA A 101 -7.02 -19.33 -3.84
N PRO A 102 -6.75 -19.55 -5.14
CA PRO A 102 -7.32 -20.70 -5.81
C PRO A 102 -6.96 -21.93 -4.98
N SER A 103 -7.97 -22.58 -4.42
CA SER A 103 -7.79 -23.78 -3.61
C SER A 103 -7.37 -24.89 -4.55
N PHE A 104 -6.07 -25.08 -4.72
CA PHE A 104 -5.55 -26.28 -5.36
C PHE A 104 -5.62 -27.41 -4.33
N SER A 105 -6.46 -28.40 -4.61
CA SER A 105 -6.44 -29.68 -3.91
C SER A 105 -5.15 -30.41 -4.30
N LEU A 106 -4.09 -30.23 -3.51
CA LEU A 106 -3.01 -31.20 -3.46
C LEU A 106 -3.60 -32.41 -2.73
N GLY A 107 -3.84 -33.50 -3.44
CA GLY A 107 -4.57 -34.69 -3.00
C GLY A 107 -3.96 -35.48 -1.84
N ILE A 108 -3.32 -34.83 -0.87
CA ILE A 108 -2.80 -35.43 0.36
C ILE A 108 -3.08 -34.45 1.52
N GLY A 109 -4.25 -34.62 2.14
CA GLY A 109 -4.50 -34.49 3.58
C GLY A 109 -4.07 -33.24 4.37
N GLY A 110 -3.64 -32.14 3.74
CA GLY A 110 -3.17 -30.95 4.44
C GLY A 110 -3.73 -29.67 3.83
N THR A 111 -4.80 -29.13 4.39
CA THR A 111 -5.22 -27.75 4.16
C THR A 111 -4.23 -26.82 4.86
N VAL A 112 -3.20 -26.37 4.15
CA VAL A 112 -2.38 -25.24 4.60
C VAL A 112 -3.17 -23.97 4.31
N THR A 113 -3.91 -23.48 5.29
CA THR A 113 -4.49 -22.14 5.22
C THR A 113 -3.34 -21.15 5.37
N ALA A 114 -2.99 -20.42 4.32
CA ALA A 114 -2.10 -19.27 4.37
C ALA A 114 -2.78 -18.07 5.08
N SER A 115 -3.42 -18.33 6.23
CA SER A 115 -4.20 -17.35 6.97
C SER A 115 -3.40 -16.56 8.00
N ASP A 116 -2.08 -16.80 8.10
CA ASP A 116 -1.20 -16.15 9.06
C ASP A 116 -0.38 -15.00 8.47
N ILE A 117 -0.63 -14.61 7.21
CA ILE A 117 0.15 -13.57 6.53
C ILE A 117 -0.57 -12.23 6.68
N ALA A 118 -0.06 -11.46 7.65
CA ALA A 118 0.00 -10.01 7.82
C ALA A 118 -1.12 -9.11 7.23
N PRO A 119 -1.51 -8.04 7.94
CA PRO A 119 -2.51 -7.10 7.47
C PRO A 119 -2.07 -6.44 6.15
N ALA A 120 -2.82 -6.76 5.10
CA ALA A 120 -3.30 -5.91 3.99
C ALA A 120 -2.32 -5.06 3.13
N CYS A 121 -1.14 -4.67 3.61
CA CYS A 121 -0.18 -3.86 2.85
C CYS A 121 1.26 -4.27 3.19
N ASP A 122 1.53 -5.58 3.35
CA ASP A 122 2.85 -6.11 3.73
C ASP A 122 3.48 -6.91 2.58
N TYR A 123 3.53 -6.31 1.39
CA TYR A 123 4.24 -6.90 0.26
C TYR A 123 5.66 -6.32 0.20
N ARG A 124 6.64 -7.05 0.74
CA ARG A 124 8.06 -6.74 0.50
C ARG A 124 8.41 -7.09 -0.95
N ALA A 125 8.69 -6.08 -1.78
CA ALA A 125 9.18 -6.31 -3.14
C ALA A 125 10.64 -6.79 -3.08
N MET A 126 10.91 -7.98 -3.64
CA MET A 126 12.26 -8.52 -3.77
C MET A 126 13.13 -7.55 -4.59
N ARG A 127 14.31 -7.18 -4.07
CA ARG A 127 15.21 -6.24 -4.76
C ARG A 127 15.77 -6.85 -6.06
N ASN A 128 16.18 -6.02 -7.03
CA ASN A 128 16.72 -6.54 -8.31
C ASN A 128 17.95 -7.44 -8.14
N ASP A 129 18.85 -7.14 -7.19
CA ASP A 129 20.01 -7.97 -6.89
C ASP A 129 19.64 -9.26 -6.13
N GLU A 130 18.60 -9.20 -5.31
CA GLU A 130 18.02 -10.35 -4.60
C GLU A 130 17.32 -11.28 -5.61
N PHE A 131 16.56 -10.71 -6.56
CA PHE A 131 15.94 -11.43 -7.66
C PHE A 131 16.97 -12.01 -8.63
N ALA A 132 18.05 -11.29 -8.95
CA ALA A 132 19.11 -11.80 -9.81
C ALA A 132 19.84 -12.99 -9.15
N ARG A 133 20.09 -12.91 -7.84
CA ARG A 133 20.64 -14.03 -7.05
C ARG A 133 19.69 -15.22 -7.04
N PHE A 134 18.42 -14.99 -6.74
CA PHE A 134 17.37 -16.01 -6.81
C PHE A 134 17.31 -16.67 -8.19
N LEU A 135 17.28 -15.88 -9.26
CA LEU A 135 17.18 -16.37 -10.62
C LEU A 135 18.40 -17.19 -11.04
N ASN A 136 19.61 -16.75 -10.65
CA ASN A 136 20.83 -17.52 -10.90
C ASN A 136 20.85 -18.84 -10.11
N ASP A 137 20.40 -18.81 -8.86
CA ASP A 137 20.33 -20.01 -8.03
C ASP A 137 19.32 -21.02 -8.60
N VAL A 138 18.13 -20.56 -9.01
CA VAL A 138 17.11 -21.37 -9.68
C VAL A 138 17.62 -21.97 -11.00
N LYS A 139 18.36 -21.20 -11.80
CA LYS A 139 18.92 -21.69 -13.07
C LYS A 139 20.01 -22.74 -12.88
N SER A 140 20.71 -22.71 -11.74
CA SER A 140 21.79 -23.65 -11.44
C SER A 140 21.30 -25.01 -10.93
N LYS A 141 20.01 -25.13 -10.60
CA LYS A 141 19.39 -26.37 -10.11
C LYS A 141 18.74 -27.13 -11.27
N THR A 142 19.03 -28.42 -11.40
CA THR A 142 18.31 -29.34 -12.29
C THR A 142 16.89 -29.55 -11.77
N PHE A 143 15.89 -29.45 -12.66
CA PHE A 143 14.48 -29.54 -12.31
C PHE A 143 14.10 -30.95 -11.84
N ASP A 144 14.17 -31.19 -10.53
CA ASP A 144 13.53 -32.32 -9.86
C ASP A 144 12.95 -31.86 -8.50
N SER A 145 12.23 -32.75 -7.80
CA SER A 145 11.28 -32.53 -6.67
C SER A 145 11.63 -31.51 -5.56
N ASP A 146 12.86 -31.01 -5.49
CA ASP A 146 13.37 -30.04 -4.51
C ASP A 146 12.88 -28.59 -4.75
N ARG A 147 12.15 -28.35 -5.85
CA ARG A 147 11.71 -27.01 -6.26
C ARG A 147 10.66 -26.40 -5.33
N THR A 148 9.78 -27.21 -4.75
CA THR A 148 8.74 -26.75 -3.82
C THR A 148 9.34 -26.29 -2.49
N ASP A 149 10.32 -27.04 -1.98
CA ASP A 149 11.02 -26.72 -0.74
C ASP A 149 11.84 -25.43 -0.86
N PHE A 150 12.43 -25.22 -2.04
CA PHE A 150 13.18 -24.00 -2.34
C PHE A 150 12.28 -22.75 -2.40
N ILE A 151 11.10 -22.85 -3.03
CA ILE A 151 10.13 -21.75 -3.08
C ILE A 151 9.61 -21.43 -1.68
N GLU A 152 9.30 -22.44 -0.86
CA GLU A 152 8.85 -22.24 0.53
C GLU A 152 9.92 -21.53 1.36
N LYS A 153 11.18 -21.93 1.22
CA LYS A 153 12.30 -21.35 1.97
C LYS A 153 12.62 -19.91 1.55
N ALA A 154 12.51 -19.59 0.27
CA ALA A 154 12.67 -18.22 -0.23
C ALA A 154 11.57 -17.29 0.28
N THR A 155 10.36 -17.81 0.49
CA THR A 155 9.21 -17.02 0.98
C THR A 155 9.24 -16.82 2.51
N ARG A 156 9.90 -17.71 3.27
CA ARG A 156 10.09 -17.58 4.73
C ARG A 156 11.30 -16.74 5.15
N SER A 157 12.24 -16.48 4.25
CA SER A 157 13.51 -15.79 4.54
C SER A 157 13.42 -14.27 4.36
N THR A 158 12.26 -13.74 3.96
CA THR A 158 12.04 -12.32 3.68
C THR A 158 11.09 -11.68 4.67
#